data_AF-A0A8C7FUE8-F1
#
_entry.id   AF-A0A8C7FUE8-F1
#
_cell.length_a   1.000
_cell.length_b   1.000
_cell.length_c   1.000
_cell.angle_alpha   90.00
_cell.angle_beta   90.00
_cell.angle_gamma   90.00
#
_symmetry.space_group_name_H-M   'P 1'
#
loop_
_entity.id
_entity.type
_entity.pdbx_description
1 polymer ?
#
loop_
_entity_poly.entity_id
_entity_poly.type
_entity_poly.pdbx_seq_one_letter_code
_entity_poly.pdbx_strand_id
1 'polypeptide(L)'
;MDAIKAPVINHILCVSMRFHFLCDIMRVMKPWCREDIPVEGNFGQTFDKLNFSIDALSREFSTNVVLQEEEQQSVFGVSALREDFTESLSKAFEETKVIMDQFLGLIQLLLSCTFITIFTSAFGYARQYTQDVRFDNIYITTYFRQIDARRKRADKRYLLPLKKAERGLFINPRSLSIHPSELKLVMASLLQVVSLAVFVCVLLAVDMVLHHIFDIIRRHTFTKFSLTSSHHIDINVGGQSMMAKLLRKTIGAFNTSSNLDMQSSNQHCLPQPRALTKEDYLWSFVPLLMMALMCCLQVYSNRLRRVIAAFYFPKREKRRALFLYNLQIQRRISYTKRQRTRLMQLGTGEKTVLSGVLSRLERLGCRLRWCCVCGERQRGDRAVECTVPGCQAAYCPQCWRDLGRICYACVPTSTWDPIESCSDTDMYYVH
;
A
#
# COMPACT_ATOMS: atom_id res chain seq x y z
N MET A 1 -68.18 -42.10 26.85
CA MET A 1 -69.27 -41.67 27.73
C MET A 1 -70.24 -42.82 27.84
N ASP A 2 -70.26 -43.42 29.03
CA ASP A 2 -70.87 -44.71 29.31
C ASP A 2 -72.39 -44.65 29.19
N ALA A 3 -72.96 -45.56 28.39
CA ALA A 3 -74.40 -45.70 28.26
C ALA A 3 -74.97 -46.26 29.56
N ILE A 4 -75.73 -45.44 30.28
CA ILE A 4 -76.48 -45.82 31.47
C ILE A 4 -77.47 -46.93 31.06
N LYS A 5 -77.15 -48.18 31.39
CA LYS A 5 -78.10 -49.30 31.29
C LYS A 5 -79.19 -49.06 32.35
N ALA A 6 -80.28 -48.44 31.95
CA ALA A 6 -81.51 -48.36 32.74
C ALA A 6 -82.40 -49.57 32.40
N PRO A 7 -82.30 -50.71 33.12
CA PRO A 7 -83.11 -51.90 32.83
C PRO A 7 -84.61 -51.62 32.99
N VAL A 8 -84.97 -50.63 33.82
CA VAL A 8 -86.36 -50.25 34.11
C VAL A 8 -87.03 -49.59 32.90
N ILE A 9 -86.32 -48.72 32.16
CA ILE A 9 -86.88 -48.06 30.97
C ILE A 9 -87.10 -49.07 29.85
N ASN A 10 -86.16 -50.01 29.67
CA ASN A 10 -86.30 -51.04 28.66
C ASN A 10 -87.46 -52.01 28.98
N HIS A 11 -87.67 -52.33 30.26
CA HIS A 11 -88.80 -53.16 30.68
C HIS A 11 -90.15 -52.44 30.54
N ILE A 12 -90.23 -51.15 30.87
CA ILE A 12 -91.44 -50.33 30.71
C ILE A 12 -91.80 -50.15 29.23
N LEU A 13 -90.82 -49.88 28.36
CA LEU A 13 -91.04 -49.75 26.92
C LEU A 13 -91.42 -51.10 26.27
N CYS A 14 -90.85 -52.20 26.72
CA CYS A 14 -91.15 -53.53 26.17
C CYS A 14 -92.51 -54.08 26.64
N VAL A 15 -92.94 -53.75 27.87
CA VAL A 15 -94.30 -54.03 28.36
C VAL A 15 -95.33 -53.19 27.59
N SER A 16 -95.02 -51.92 27.32
CA SER A 16 -95.86 -51.06 26.47
C SER A 16 -96.06 -51.64 25.06
N MET A 17 -95.01 -52.18 24.43
CA MET A 17 -95.11 -52.83 23.11
C MET A 17 -95.86 -54.19 23.12
N ARG A 18 -96.09 -54.79 24.29
CA ARG A 18 -96.87 -56.04 24.42
C ARG A 18 -98.37 -55.81 24.58
N PHE A 19 -98.80 -54.57 24.82
CA PHE A 19 -100.23 -54.28 24.87
C PHE A 19 -100.81 -54.15 23.46
N HIS A 20 -101.73 -55.06 23.12
CA HIS A 20 -102.48 -55.01 21.86
C HIS A 20 -103.26 -53.70 21.64
N PHE A 21 -103.53 -52.91 22.71
CA PHE A 21 -104.23 -51.63 22.59
C PHE A 21 -103.45 -50.61 21.74
N LEU A 22 -102.10 -50.62 21.74
CA LEU A 22 -101.30 -49.71 20.90
C LEU A 22 -101.40 -50.08 19.42
N CYS A 23 -101.58 -51.37 19.09
CA CYS A 23 -101.87 -51.80 17.73
C CYS A 23 -103.25 -51.32 17.26
N ASP A 24 -104.25 -51.29 18.15
CA ASP A 24 -105.57 -50.75 17.83
C ASP A 24 -105.57 -49.21 17.73
N ILE A 25 -104.82 -48.51 18.58
CA ILE A 25 -104.57 -47.05 18.44
C ILE A 25 -103.84 -46.75 17.13
N MET A 26 -102.83 -47.54 16.75
CA MET A 26 -102.15 -47.43 15.46
C MET A 26 -103.09 -47.75 14.27
N ARG A 27 -104.10 -48.61 14.46
CA ARG A 27 -105.12 -48.94 13.45
C ARG A 27 -106.13 -47.79 13.28
N VAL A 28 -106.44 -47.06 14.34
CA VAL A 28 -107.26 -45.82 14.33
C VAL A 28 -106.45 -44.60 13.87
N MET A 29 -105.16 -44.51 14.18
CA MET A 29 -104.28 -43.44 13.74
C MET A 29 -103.81 -43.59 12.30
N LYS A 30 -103.86 -44.78 11.69
CA LYS A 30 -103.49 -44.98 10.29
C LYS A 30 -104.27 -44.11 9.31
N PRO A 31 -105.62 -43.99 9.40
CA PRO A 31 -106.36 -43.04 8.58
C PRO A 31 -106.00 -41.58 8.91
N TRP A 32 -105.87 -41.23 10.20
CA TRP A 32 -105.49 -39.87 10.62
C TRP A 32 -104.11 -39.43 10.10
N CYS A 33 -103.08 -40.28 10.23
CA CYS A 33 -101.76 -40.03 9.64
C CYS A 33 -101.78 -40.02 8.11
N ARG A 34 -102.69 -40.75 7.46
CA ARG A 34 -102.82 -40.77 6.00
C ARG A 34 -103.55 -39.54 5.46
N GLU A 35 -104.46 -38.95 6.25
CA GLU A 35 -105.18 -37.71 5.92
C GLU A 35 -104.38 -36.46 6.26
N ASP A 36 -103.78 -36.37 7.46
CA ASP A 36 -103.11 -35.16 7.93
C ASP A 36 -101.60 -35.09 7.60
N ILE A 37 -100.96 -36.22 7.24
CA ILE A 37 -99.55 -36.27 6.84
C ILE A 37 -99.41 -37.15 5.58
N PRO A 38 -99.67 -36.62 4.37
CA PRO A 38 -99.53 -37.38 3.14
C PRO A 38 -98.04 -37.64 2.83
N VAL A 39 -97.48 -38.65 3.46
CA VAL A 39 -96.15 -39.14 3.18
C VAL A 39 -96.28 -40.27 2.15
N GLU A 40 -95.74 -40.08 0.95
CA GLU A 40 -95.65 -41.15 -0.05
C GLU A 40 -94.99 -42.39 0.55
N GLY A 41 -95.48 -43.58 0.19
CA GLY A 41 -95.04 -44.84 0.80
C GLY A 41 -93.53 -45.12 0.71
N ASN A 42 -92.83 -44.42 -0.19
CA ASN A 42 -91.38 -44.55 -0.40
C ASN A 42 -90.55 -43.41 0.19
N PHE A 43 -91.14 -42.45 0.91
CA PHE A 43 -90.44 -41.27 1.41
C PHE A 43 -89.23 -41.62 2.28
N GLY A 44 -89.33 -42.63 3.14
CA GLY A 44 -88.22 -43.10 3.97
C GLY A 44 -87.03 -43.59 3.13
N GLN A 45 -87.31 -44.41 2.11
CA GLN A 45 -86.27 -44.88 1.18
C GLN A 45 -85.64 -43.73 0.38
N THR A 46 -86.45 -42.75 -0.03
CA THR A 46 -85.97 -41.56 -0.74
C THR A 46 -85.11 -40.68 0.18
N PHE A 47 -85.50 -40.53 1.44
CA PHE A 47 -84.76 -39.78 2.45
C PHE A 47 -83.41 -40.44 2.76
N ASP A 48 -83.40 -41.76 2.94
CA ASP A 48 -82.19 -42.53 3.19
C ASP A 48 -81.23 -42.47 2.00
N LYS A 49 -81.76 -42.61 0.77
CA LYS A 49 -80.96 -42.44 -0.46
C LYS A 49 -80.39 -41.04 -0.57
N LEU A 50 -81.17 -39.99 -0.30
CA LEU A 50 -80.70 -38.61 -0.35
C LEU A 50 -79.64 -38.33 0.72
N ASN A 51 -79.84 -38.82 1.94
CA ASN A 51 -78.88 -38.63 3.03
C ASN A 51 -77.56 -39.37 2.71
N PHE A 52 -77.66 -40.59 2.16
CA PHE A 52 -76.50 -41.33 1.66
C PHE A 52 -75.79 -40.57 0.53
N SER A 53 -76.52 -40.02 -0.44
CA SER A 53 -75.95 -39.21 -1.52
C SER A 53 -75.27 -37.94 -1.01
N ILE A 54 -75.83 -37.26 -0.01
CA ILE A 54 -75.21 -36.08 0.62
C ILE A 54 -73.92 -36.48 1.34
N ASP A 55 -73.92 -37.59 2.07
CA ASP A 55 -72.72 -38.07 2.78
C ASP A 55 -71.64 -38.57 1.81
N ALA A 56 -72.02 -39.22 0.71
CA ALA A 56 -71.10 -39.63 -0.35
C ALA A 56 -70.48 -38.40 -1.05
N LEU A 57 -71.29 -37.41 -1.41
CA LEU A 57 -70.84 -36.16 -2.02
C LEU A 57 -69.89 -35.39 -1.09
N SER A 58 -70.20 -35.34 0.21
CA SER A 58 -69.35 -34.68 1.20
C SER A 58 -67.96 -35.28 1.33
N ARG A 59 -67.77 -36.57 0.98
CA ARG A 59 -66.44 -37.19 0.99
C ARG A 59 -65.61 -36.82 -0.24
N GLU A 60 -66.26 -36.58 -1.37
CA GLU A 60 -65.60 -36.22 -2.62
C GLU A 60 -65.17 -34.74 -2.66
N PHE A 61 -65.92 -33.86 -1.98
CA PHE A 61 -65.56 -32.44 -1.82
C PHE A 61 -64.57 -32.23 -0.66
N SER A 62 -63.36 -32.81 -0.76
CA SER A 62 -62.22 -32.42 0.07
C SER A 62 -61.26 -31.57 -0.74
N THR A 63 -61.28 -30.25 -0.53
CA THR A 63 -60.34 -29.33 -1.17
C THR A 63 -59.14 -29.12 -0.26
N ASN A 64 -57.98 -29.65 -0.64
CA ASN A 64 -56.71 -29.27 -0.03
C ASN A 64 -56.20 -28.02 -0.76
N VAL A 65 -56.07 -26.91 -0.05
CA VAL A 65 -55.47 -25.70 -0.61
C VAL A 65 -53.97 -25.95 -0.74
N VAL A 66 -53.52 -26.30 -1.95
CA VAL A 66 -52.11 -26.37 -2.29
C VAL A 66 -51.69 -24.98 -2.72
N LEU A 67 -50.97 -24.28 -1.83
CA LEU A 67 -50.28 -23.06 -2.18
C LEU A 67 -49.08 -23.43 -3.04
N GLN A 68 -49.19 -23.17 -4.34
CA GLN A 68 -48.04 -23.18 -5.22
C GLN A 68 -47.39 -21.80 -5.05
N GLU A 69 -46.28 -21.73 -4.32
CA GLU A 69 -45.39 -20.58 -4.43
C GLU A 69 -44.98 -20.52 -5.91
N GLU A 70 -45.51 -19.55 -6.65
CA GLU A 70 -44.74 -19.00 -7.76
C GLU A 70 -43.50 -18.41 -7.10
N GLU A 71 -42.44 -19.23 -7.01
CA GLU A 71 -41.09 -18.70 -7.14
C GLU A 71 -41.20 -17.75 -8.32
N GLN A 72 -41.21 -16.44 -8.06
CA GLN A 72 -41.08 -15.45 -9.10
C GLN A 72 -39.90 -15.94 -9.91
N GLN A 73 -40.19 -16.47 -11.09
CA GLN A 73 -39.20 -17.01 -12.01
C GLN A 73 -38.09 -16.00 -11.96
N SER A 74 -36.92 -16.41 -11.48
CA SER A 74 -35.71 -15.60 -11.53
C SER A 74 -35.76 -14.93 -12.88
N VAL A 75 -36.02 -13.61 -12.91
CA VAL A 75 -36.37 -12.87 -14.13
C VAL A 75 -35.52 -13.46 -15.23
N PHE A 76 -36.10 -14.10 -16.26
CA PHE A 76 -35.43 -15.14 -17.07
C PHE A 76 -34.13 -14.69 -17.76
N GLY A 77 -33.74 -13.42 -17.61
CA GLY A 77 -32.43 -12.88 -17.93
C GLY A 77 -31.40 -12.82 -16.79
N VAL A 78 -31.72 -12.93 -15.50
CA VAL A 78 -30.78 -12.75 -14.37
C VAL A 78 -29.92 -13.99 -14.12
N SER A 79 -30.47 -15.20 -14.26
CA SER A 79 -29.68 -16.45 -14.19
C SER A 79 -28.73 -16.56 -15.38
N ALA A 80 -29.25 -16.35 -16.60
CA ALA A 80 -28.45 -16.29 -17.82
C ALA A 80 -27.39 -15.17 -17.75
N LEU A 81 -27.75 -13.95 -17.35
CA LEU A 81 -26.82 -12.83 -17.18
C LEU A 81 -25.79 -13.12 -16.07
N ARG A 82 -26.16 -13.82 -15.00
CA ARG A 82 -25.21 -14.20 -13.94
C ARG A 82 -24.21 -15.21 -14.45
N GLU A 83 -24.65 -16.25 -15.16
CA GLU A 83 -23.78 -17.25 -15.78
C GLU A 83 -22.84 -16.59 -16.80
N ASP A 84 -23.39 -15.79 -17.72
CA ASP A 84 -22.64 -15.07 -18.76
C ASP A 84 -21.64 -14.07 -18.15
N PHE A 85 -22.02 -13.39 -17.08
CA PHE A 85 -21.15 -12.47 -16.34
C PHE A 85 -20.05 -13.21 -15.58
N THR A 86 -20.35 -14.35 -14.94
CA THR A 86 -19.34 -15.17 -14.26
C THR A 86 -18.35 -15.78 -15.25
N GLU A 87 -18.82 -16.26 -16.40
CA GLU A 87 -17.98 -16.83 -17.45
C GLU A 87 -17.08 -15.74 -18.07
N SER A 88 -17.65 -14.57 -18.36
CA SER A 88 -16.92 -13.40 -18.85
C SER A 88 -15.85 -12.94 -17.87
N LEU A 89 -16.16 -12.90 -16.57
CA LEU A 89 -15.19 -12.57 -15.52
C LEU A 89 -14.09 -13.63 -15.42
N SER A 90 -14.44 -14.92 -15.37
CA SER A 90 -13.43 -15.98 -15.28
C SER A 90 -12.50 -15.96 -16.48
N LYS A 91 -13.04 -15.74 -17.68
CA LYS A 91 -12.23 -15.64 -18.90
C LYS A 91 -11.29 -14.44 -18.88
N ALA A 92 -11.77 -13.27 -18.42
CA ALA A 92 -10.92 -12.09 -18.24
C ALA A 92 -9.82 -12.32 -17.18
N PHE A 93 -10.12 -13.05 -16.10
CA PHE A 93 -9.13 -13.46 -15.09
C PHE A 93 -8.10 -14.45 -15.65
N GLU A 94 -8.53 -15.42 -16.46
CA GLU A 94 -7.64 -16.40 -17.08
C GLU A 94 -6.66 -15.71 -18.06
N GLU A 95 -7.18 -14.82 -18.90
CA GLU A 95 -6.38 -14.05 -19.86
C GLU A 95 -5.36 -13.14 -19.15
N THR A 96 -5.79 -12.42 -18.11
CA THR A 96 -4.88 -11.58 -17.31
C THR A 96 -3.85 -12.40 -16.54
N LYS A 97 -4.20 -13.59 -16.05
CA LYS A 97 -3.27 -14.51 -15.39
C LYS A 97 -2.19 -15.01 -16.34
N VAL A 98 -2.54 -15.41 -17.56
CA VAL A 98 -1.56 -15.87 -18.56
C VAL A 98 -0.57 -14.75 -18.89
N ILE A 99 -1.04 -13.50 -19.03
CA ILE A 99 -0.17 -12.33 -19.24
C ILE A 99 0.76 -12.11 -18.04
N MET A 100 0.24 -12.22 -16.81
CA MET A 100 1.03 -12.10 -15.58
C MET A 100 2.10 -13.19 -15.47
N ASP A 101 1.78 -14.44 -15.79
CA ASP A 101 2.74 -15.55 -15.76
C ASP A 101 3.85 -15.36 -16.81
N GLN A 102 3.51 -14.90 -18.02
CA GLN A 102 4.50 -14.53 -19.03
C GLN A 102 5.41 -13.38 -18.55
N PHE A 103 4.84 -12.37 -17.89
CA PHE A 103 5.60 -11.26 -17.33
C PHE A 103 6.53 -11.69 -16.19
N LEU A 104 6.06 -12.57 -15.30
CA LEU A 104 6.87 -13.18 -14.25
C LEU A 104 8.01 -14.02 -14.82
N GLY A 105 7.75 -14.80 -15.88
CA GLY A 105 8.78 -15.54 -16.61
C GLY A 105 9.84 -14.63 -17.22
N LEU A 106 9.44 -13.49 -17.81
CA LEU A 106 10.36 -12.48 -18.32
C LEU A 106 11.20 -11.85 -17.20
N ILE A 107 10.59 -11.53 -16.05
CA ILE A 107 11.32 -11.01 -14.88
C ILE A 107 12.35 -12.04 -14.40
N GLN A 108 11.98 -13.32 -14.31
CA GLN A 108 12.89 -14.38 -13.90
C GLN A 108 14.07 -14.50 -14.87
N LEU A 109 13.82 -14.41 -16.18
CA LEU A 109 14.89 -14.37 -17.19
C LEU A 109 15.79 -13.14 -17.02
N LEU A 110 15.22 -11.95 -16.84
CA LEU A 110 15.98 -10.72 -16.60
C LEU A 110 16.83 -10.82 -15.33
N LEU A 111 16.26 -11.34 -14.24
CA LEU A 111 16.97 -11.62 -12.99
C LEU A 111 18.14 -12.58 -13.23
N SER A 112 17.95 -13.64 -14.00
CA SER A 112 19.06 -14.54 -14.35
C SER A 112 20.16 -13.83 -15.15
N CYS A 113 19.79 -12.92 -16.06
CA CYS A 113 20.73 -12.12 -16.83
C CYS A 113 21.51 -11.12 -15.96
N THR A 114 20.93 -10.64 -14.84
CA THR A 114 21.64 -9.75 -13.91
C THR A 114 22.93 -10.37 -13.36
N PHE A 115 22.98 -11.69 -13.23
CA PHE A 115 24.19 -12.39 -12.83
C PHE A 115 25.35 -12.08 -13.79
N ILE A 116 25.12 -12.23 -15.10
CA ILE A 116 26.12 -11.96 -16.14
C ILE A 116 26.51 -10.48 -16.13
N THR A 117 25.54 -9.56 -15.98
CA THR A 117 25.83 -8.12 -15.94
C THR A 117 26.65 -7.71 -14.72
N ILE A 118 26.46 -8.38 -13.57
CA ILE A 118 27.29 -8.18 -12.38
C ILE A 118 28.74 -8.55 -12.68
N PHE A 119 29.02 -9.71 -13.28
CA PHE A 119 30.38 -10.09 -13.64
C PHE A 119 31.01 -9.14 -14.66
N THR A 120 30.31 -8.82 -15.74
CA THR A 120 30.84 -7.90 -16.75
C THR A 120 31.13 -6.52 -16.16
N SER A 121 30.28 -6.02 -15.26
CA SER A 121 30.53 -4.77 -14.54
C SER A 121 31.75 -4.85 -13.60
N ALA A 122 31.95 -5.98 -12.92
CA ALA A 122 33.09 -6.20 -12.03
C ALA A 122 34.42 -6.27 -12.80
N PHE A 123 34.47 -7.05 -13.89
CA PHE A 123 35.63 -7.12 -14.77
C PHE A 123 35.89 -5.78 -15.47
N GLY A 124 34.83 -5.08 -15.90
CA GLY A 124 34.92 -3.74 -16.46
C GLY A 124 35.55 -2.74 -15.49
N TYR A 125 35.12 -2.77 -14.22
CA TYR A 125 35.71 -1.94 -13.17
C TYR A 125 37.18 -2.29 -12.92
N ALA A 126 37.52 -3.58 -12.80
CA ALA A 126 38.91 -4.01 -12.61
C ALA A 126 39.83 -3.59 -13.77
N ARG A 127 39.33 -3.69 -15.00
CA ARG A 127 40.05 -3.22 -16.21
C ARG A 127 40.26 -1.71 -16.19
N GLN A 128 39.23 -0.93 -15.91
CA GLN A 128 39.36 0.54 -15.83
C GLN A 128 40.28 0.96 -14.67
N TYR A 129 40.20 0.28 -13.52
CA TYR A 129 41.05 0.50 -12.34
C TYR A 129 42.55 0.30 -12.65
N THR A 130 42.85 -0.66 -13.53
CA THR A 130 44.22 -1.03 -13.91
C THR A 130 44.74 -0.24 -15.11
N GLN A 131 43.88 0.21 -16.02
CA GLN A 131 44.28 0.96 -17.22
C GLN A 131 44.37 2.47 -16.95
N ASP A 132 43.35 3.08 -16.36
CA ASP A 132 43.32 4.52 -16.09
C ASP A 132 43.79 4.82 -14.65
N VAL A 133 44.62 5.86 -14.49
CA VAL A 133 45.13 6.33 -13.20
C VAL A 133 44.19 7.37 -12.59
N ARG A 134 43.38 8.04 -13.41
CA ARG A 134 42.45 9.12 -13.01
C ARG A 134 41.10 8.58 -12.57
N PHE A 135 40.67 7.46 -13.16
CA PHE A 135 39.44 6.76 -12.77
C PHE A 135 39.37 6.53 -11.26
N ASP A 136 38.27 6.93 -10.62
CA ASP A 136 37.95 6.70 -9.18
C ASP A 136 39.12 7.02 -8.20
N ASN A 137 39.97 8.00 -8.53
CA ASN A 137 41.17 8.37 -7.78
C ASN A 137 40.98 9.66 -6.97
N ILE A 138 40.01 9.64 -6.06
CA ILE A 138 39.61 10.81 -5.24
C ILE A 138 39.82 10.60 -3.74
N TYR A 139 40.54 9.55 -3.34
CA TYR A 139 40.60 9.13 -1.93
C TYR A 139 41.95 9.36 -1.29
N ILE A 140 41.92 9.76 -0.02
CA ILE A 140 43.13 9.94 0.79
C ILE A 140 43.47 8.62 1.47
N THR A 141 44.43 7.90 0.88
CA THR A 141 44.92 6.63 1.42
C THR A 141 45.89 6.82 2.58
N THR A 142 46.21 5.73 3.29
CA THR A 142 47.27 5.74 4.32
C THR A 142 48.64 6.06 3.71
N TYR A 143 48.93 5.53 2.53
CA TYR A 143 50.17 5.81 1.80
C TYR A 143 50.30 7.30 1.41
N PHE A 144 49.20 7.93 1.00
CA PHE A 144 49.16 9.39 0.75
C PHE A 144 49.59 10.18 2.00
N ARG A 145 49.09 9.81 3.19
CA ARG A 145 49.47 10.46 4.46
C ARG A 145 50.93 10.22 4.83
N GLN A 146 51.48 9.04 4.50
CA GLN A 146 52.88 8.73 4.75
C GLN A 146 53.82 9.57 3.86
N ILE A 147 53.49 9.74 2.58
CA ILE A 147 54.25 10.62 1.67
C ILE A 147 54.25 12.06 2.20
N ASP A 148 53.09 12.55 2.60
CA ASP A 148 52.93 13.90 3.15
C ASP A 148 53.77 14.11 4.44
N ALA A 149 53.70 13.16 5.37
CA ALA A 149 54.48 13.18 6.59
C ALA A 149 56.00 13.14 6.32
N ARG A 150 56.44 12.36 5.33
CA ARG A 150 57.86 12.30 4.93
C ARG A 150 58.33 13.63 4.33
N ARG A 151 57.54 14.25 3.44
CA ARG A 151 57.88 15.57 2.88
C ARG A 151 57.89 16.66 3.95
N LYS A 152 56.93 16.62 4.88
CA LYS A 152 56.89 17.55 6.01
C LYS A 152 58.12 17.45 6.92
N ARG A 153 58.65 16.24 7.14
CA ARG A 153 59.91 16.04 7.90
C ARG A 153 61.15 16.53 7.14
N ALA A 154 61.12 16.44 5.81
CA ALA A 154 62.20 16.91 4.94
C ALA A 154 62.12 18.42 4.64
N ASP A 155 61.26 19.17 5.35
CA ASP A 155 60.93 20.59 5.11
C ASP A 155 60.56 20.93 3.64
N LYS A 156 60.07 19.92 2.91
CA LYS A 156 59.54 20.08 1.55
C LYS A 156 58.08 20.49 1.59
N ARG A 157 57.56 21.00 0.47
CA ARG A 157 56.15 21.37 0.37
C ARG A 157 55.24 20.16 0.60
N TYR A 158 54.27 20.32 1.51
CA TYR A 158 53.31 19.28 1.88
C TYR A 158 51.87 19.75 1.68
N LEU A 159 50.93 18.81 1.66
CA LEU A 159 49.53 19.01 1.32
C LEU A 159 48.61 19.12 2.55
N LEU A 160 48.78 18.31 3.59
CA LEU A 160 47.88 18.30 4.75
C LEU A 160 48.24 19.41 5.76
N PRO A 161 47.29 20.23 6.27
CA PRO A 161 45.84 20.09 6.19
C PRO A 161 45.25 20.62 4.87
N LEU A 162 44.17 19.98 4.39
CA LEU A 162 43.43 20.41 3.20
C LEU A 162 42.79 21.79 3.41
N LYS A 163 42.86 22.65 2.39
CA LYS A 163 42.13 23.93 2.33
C LYS A 163 40.63 23.67 2.24
N LYS A 164 39.76 24.60 2.66
CA LYS A 164 38.30 24.35 2.63
C LYS A 164 37.81 24.09 1.20
N ALA A 165 38.34 24.82 0.23
CA ALA A 165 38.05 24.62 -1.19
C ALA A 165 38.46 23.22 -1.71
N GLU A 166 39.45 22.59 -1.09
CA GLU A 166 39.94 21.26 -1.49
C GLU A 166 39.21 20.12 -0.76
N ARG A 167 38.57 20.38 0.38
CA ARG A 167 37.91 19.34 1.19
C ARG A 167 36.79 18.62 0.44
N GLY A 168 36.07 19.31 -0.43
CA GLY A 168 35.00 18.74 -1.25
C GLY A 168 35.46 17.98 -2.49
N LEU A 169 36.77 17.82 -2.69
CA LEU A 169 37.35 17.02 -3.79
C LEU A 169 37.84 15.66 -3.32
N PHE A 170 38.02 15.47 -2.01
CA PHE A 170 38.64 14.27 -1.46
C PHE A 170 37.73 13.52 -0.51
N ILE A 171 37.74 12.20 -0.64
CA ILE A 171 37.00 11.29 0.24
C ILE A 171 38.00 10.62 1.18
N ASN A 172 37.72 10.68 2.48
CA ASN A 172 38.45 9.87 3.45
C ASN A 172 37.81 8.46 3.50
N PRO A 173 38.54 7.38 3.19
CA PRO A 173 37.96 6.03 3.15
C PRO A 173 37.30 5.60 4.46
N ARG A 174 37.81 6.11 5.59
CA ARG A 174 37.34 5.75 6.94
C ARG A 174 36.23 6.66 7.47
N SER A 175 35.83 7.71 6.76
CA SER A 175 34.73 8.57 7.20
C SER A 175 33.40 8.01 6.73
N LEU A 176 32.46 7.84 7.67
CA LEU A 176 31.05 7.52 7.43
C LEU A 176 30.28 8.63 6.70
N SER A 177 30.86 9.83 6.62
CA SER A 177 30.26 10.94 5.87
C SER A 177 30.21 10.64 4.37
N ILE A 178 29.00 10.73 3.82
CA ILE A 178 28.70 10.56 2.39
C ILE A 178 29.17 11.82 1.65
N HIS A 179 29.92 11.63 0.56
CA HIS A 179 30.41 12.72 -0.25
C HIS A 179 29.30 13.20 -1.23
N PRO A 180 29.20 14.50 -1.57
CA PRO A 180 28.18 15.00 -2.49
C PRO A 180 28.18 14.34 -3.87
N SER A 181 29.34 13.84 -4.33
CA SER A 181 29.41 13.07 -5.59
C SER A 181 28.76 11.69 -5.47
N GLU A 182 28.84 11.05 -4.30
CA GLU A 182 28.21 9.75 -4.03
C GLU A 182 26.70 9.93 -3.80
N LEU A 183 26.31 11.07 -3.22
CA LEU A 183 24.92 11.40 -2.95
C LEU A 183 24.08 11.52 -4.24
N LYS A 184 24.65 11.97 -5.36
CA LYS A 184 23.91 12.03 -6.64
C LYS A 184 23.38 10.65 -7.07
N LEU A 185 24.19 9.61 -6.94
CA LEU A 185 23.80 8.24 -7.28
C LEU A 185 22.72 7.73 -6.31
N VAL A 186 22.90 7.99 -5.02
CA VAL A 186 21.92 7.62 -3.99
C VAL A 186 20.59 8.34 -4.20
N MET A 187 20.61 9.64 -4.50
CA MET A 187 19.41 10.43 -4.72
C MET A 187 18.60 9.91 -5.90
N ALA A 188 19.26 9.50 -6.99
CA ALA A 188 18.57 8.87 -8.12
C ALA A 188 17.87 7.55 -7.70
N SER A 189 18.56 6.69 -6.94
CA SER A 189 17.97 5.44 -6.44
C SER A 189 16.86 5.67 -5.41
N LEU A 190 17.03 6.65 -4.53
CA LEU A 190 16.06 7.01 -3.50
C LEU A 190 14.79 7.60 -4.12
N LEU A 191 14.94 8.40 -5.19
CA LEU A 191 13.81 8.94 -5.93
C LEU A 191 12.93 7.81 -6.52
N GLN A 192 13.55 6.74 -7.02
CA GLN A 192 12.82 5.57 -7.50
C GLN A 192 12.08 4.86 -6.36
N VAL A 193 12.71 4.67 -5.20
CA VAL A 193 12.08 4.07 -4.03
C VAL A 193 10.92 4.93 -3.51
N VAL A 194 11.07 6.26 -3.48
CA VAL A 194 10.00 7.19 -3.08
C VAL A 194 8.84 7.14 -4.08
N SER A 195 9.12 7.08 -5.38
CA SER A 195 8.07 6.91 -6.40
C SER A 195 7.26 5.64 -6.16
N LEU A 196 7.94 4.51 -5.91
CA LEU A 196 7.28 3.24 -5.58
C LEU A 196 6.51 3.33 -4.26
N ALA A 197 7.06 4.01 -3.25
CA ALA A 197 6.39 4.23 -1.97
C ALA A 197 5.07 4.97 -2.15
N VAL A 198 5.09 6.05 -2.94
CA VAL A 198 3.89 6.84 -3.26
C VAL A 198 2.86 5.97 -3.98
N PHE A 199 3.28 5.18 -4.96
CA PHE A 199 2.40 4.25 -5.67
C PHE A 199 1.73 3.24 -4.72
N VAL A 200 2.50 2.60 -3.84
CA VAL A 200 1.95 1.67 -2.83
C VAL A 200 0.98 2.39 -1.89
N CYS A 201 1.31 3.60 -1.45
CA CYS A 201 0.41 4.41 -0.60
C CYS A 201 -0.91 4.75 -1.31
N VAL A 202 -0.87 5.06 -2.60
CA VAL A 202 -2.08 5.31 -3.40
C VAL A 202 -2.93 4.04 -3.49
N LEU A 203 -2.33 2.87 -3.75
CA LEU A 203 -3.07 1.60 -3.79
C LEU A 203 -3.73 1.29 -2.44
N LEU A 204 -3.01 1.46 -1.34
CA LEU A 204 -3.56 1.27 0.01
C LEU A 204 -4.68 2.28 0.32
N ALA A 205 -4.58 3.52 -0.16
CA ALA A 205 -5.63 4.51 -0.02
C ALA A 205 -6.88 4.14 -0.82
N VAL A 206 -6.72 3.62 -2.04
CA VAL A 206 -7.84 3.12 -2.86
C VAL A 206 -8.52 1.94 -2.18
N ASP A 207 -7.76 0.98 -1.65
CA ASP A 207 -8.31 -0.15 -0.90
C ASP A 207 -9.11 0.30 0.32
N MET A 208 -8.59 1.26 1.09
CA MET A 208 -9.31 1.89 2.21
C MET A 208 -10.62 2.54 1.78
N VAL A 209 -10.61 3.28 0.66
CA VAL A 209 -11.82 3.90 0.11
C VAL A 209 -12.83 2.84 -0.33
N LEU A 210 -12.39 1.78 -1.02
CA LEU A 210 -13.25 0.67 -1.44
C LEU A 210 -13.87 -0.05 -0.24
N HIS A 211 -13.08 -0.30 0.80
CA HIS A 211 -13.56 -0.89 2.05
C HIS A 211 -14.68 -0.03 2.67
N HIS A 212 -14.47 1.29 2.75
CA HIS A 212 -15.49 2.21 3.25
C HIS A 212 -16.75 2.24 2.40
N ILE A 213 -16.62 2.23 1.07
CA ILE A 213 -17.78 2.18 0.15
C ILE A 213 -18.59 0.90 0.39
N PHE A 214 -17.94 -0.26 0.44
CA PHE A 214 -18.63 -1.53 0.67
C PHE A 214 -19.27 -1.62 2.05
N ASP A 215 -18.65 -1.04 3.07
CA ASP A 215 -19.22 -0.99 4.41
C ASP A 215 -20.44 -0.06 4.49
N ILE A 216 -20.42 1.09 3.81
CA ILE A 216 -21.58 1.98 3.66
C ILE A 216 -22.73 1.24 2.95
N ILE A 217 -22.46 0.57 1.83
CA ILE A 217 -23.46 -0.22 1.10
C ILE A 217 -24.07 -1.28 2.02
N ARG A 218 -23.24 -2.03 2.76
CA ARG A 218 -23.72 -3.05 3.69
C ARG A 218 -24.64 -2.48 4.76
N ARG A 219 -24.28 -1.32 5.34
CA ARG A 219 -25.06 -0.69 6.41
C ARG A 219 -26.37 -0.08 5.91
N HIS A 220 -26.40 0.50 4.71
CA HIS A 220 -27.56 1.22 4.20
C HIS A 220 -28.50 0.38 3.32
N THR A 221 -28.02 -0.73 2.74
CA THR A 221 -28.81 -1.59 1.84
C THR A 221 -29.38 -2.83 2.56
N PHE A 222 -29.08 -3.01 3.85
CA PHE A 222 -29.67 -4.10 4.63
C PHE A 222 -31.17 -3.89 4.84
N THR A 223 -31.97 -4.77 4.23
CA THR A 223 -33.43 -4.79 4.36
C THR A 223 -33.92 -6.18 4.78
N LYS A 224 -34.93 -6.20 5.65
CA LYS A 224 -35.67 -7.37 6.08
C LYS A 224 -37.14 -7.15 5.72
N PHE A 225 -37.70 -8.05 4.91
CA PHE A 225 -39.11 -8.04 4.55
C PHE A 225 -39.82 -9.14 5.35
N SER A 226 -40.84 -8.76 6.10
CA SER A 226 -41.71 -9.70 6.82
C SER A 226 -43.13 -9.52 6.27
N LEU A 227 -43.56 -10.45 5.42
CA LEU A 227 -44.91 -10.50 4.89
C LEU A 227 -45.75 -11.40 5.81
N THR A 228 -46.69 -10.79 6.52
CA THR A 228 -47.68 -11.49 7.33
C THR A 228 -49.05 -11.32 6.67
N SER A 229 -49.66 -12.41 6.24
CA SER A 229 -51.00 -12.43 5.64
C SER A 229 -51.85 -13.50 6.30
N SER A 230 -53.00 -13.11 6.83
CA SER A 230 -53.97 -14.02 7.46
C SER A 230 -55.28 -13.99 6.67
N HIS A 231 -55.64 -15.11 6.03
CA HIS A 231 -56.96 -15.29 5.41
C HIS A 231 -57.83 -16.17 6.30
N HIS A 232 -58.96 -15.63 6.76
CA HIS A 232 -59.97 -16.35 7.53
C HIS A 232 -61.31 -16.23 6.83
N ILE A 233 -61.76 -17.32 6.19
CA ILE A 233 -63.06 -17.39 5.51
C ILE A 233 -63.93 -18.36 6.31
N ASP A 234 -64.88 -17.81 7.09
CA ASP A 234 -65.87 -18.59 7.82
C ASP A 234 -67.25 -18.40 7.17
N ILE A 235 -67.84 -19.49 6.68
CA ILE A 235 -69.14 -19.46 5.99
C ILE A 235 -70.14 -20.31 6.79
N ASN A 236 -71.08 -19.64 7.45
CA ASN A 236 -72.11 -20.28 8.25
C ASN A 236 -73.44 -20.36 7.48
N VAL A 237 -73.95 -21.58 7.28
CA VAL A 237 -75.23 -21.82 6.60
C VAL A 237 -76.34 -22.05 7.64
N GLY A 238 -77.36 -21.19 7.67
CA GLY A 238 -78.52 -21.30 8.56
C GLY A 238 -79.64 -22.22 8.05
N GLY A 239 -80.45 -22.77 8.96
CA GLY A 239 -81.63 -23.59 8.63
C GLY A 239 -81.44 -25.12 8.81
N GLN A 240 -82.56 -25.82 8.98
CA GLN A 240 -82.65 -27.29 9.16
C GLN A 240 -83.14 -28.05 7.92
N SER A 241 -83.28 -27.38 6.76
CA SER A 241 -83.69 -28.04 5.53
C SER A 241 -82.59 -28.98 4.98
N MET A 242 -82.98 -29.96 4.17
CA MET A 242 -82.02 -30.87 3.51
C MET A 242 -81.04 -30.11 2.61
N MET A 243 -81.48 -29.02 1.96
CA MET A 243 -80.63 -28.14 1.17
C MET A 243 -79.60 -27.40 2.03
N ALA A 244 -80.00 -26.92 3.23
CA ALA A 244 -79.07 -26.31 4.18
C ALA A 244 -78.03 -27.31 4.70
N LYS A 245 -78.42 -28.59 4.88
CA LYS A 245 -77.50 -29.67 5.26
C LYS A 245 -76.47 -29.96 4.15
N LEU A 246 -76.91 -29.99 2.89
CA LEU A 246 -76.04 -30.16 1.73
C LEU A 246 -75.05 -28.98 1.60
N LEU A 247 -75.54 -27.73 1.62
CA LEU A 247 -74.70 -26.54 1.53
C LEU A 247 -73.70 -26.43 2.68
N ARG A 248 -74.10 -26.79 3.92
CA ARG A 248 -73.18 -26.81 5.06
C ARG A 248 -72.07 -27.84 4.88
N LYS A 249 -72.38 -28.99 4.27
CA LYS A 249 -71.40 -30.04 3.98
C LYS A 249 -70.48 -29.69 2.81
N THR A 250 -70.98 -29.06 1.75
CA THR A 250 -70.17 -28.67 0.58
C THR A 250 -69.38 -27.39 0.81
N ILE A 251 -69.98 -26.37 1.43
CA ILE A 251 -69.34 -25.07 1.68
C ILE A 251 -68.46 -25.11 2.93
N GLY A 252 -68.78 -25.98 3.89
CA GLY A 252 -67.93 -26.20 5.08
C GLY A 252 -66.52 -26.68 4.74
N ALA A 253 -66.32 -27.33 3.58
CA ALA A 253 -65.00 -27.72 3.08
C ALA A 253 -64.12 -26.53 2.67
N PHE A 254 -64.71 -25.35 2.43
CA PHE A 254 -64.01 -24.11 2.11
C PHE A 254 -63.71 -23.24 3.34
N ASN A 255 -64.10 -23.68 4.55
CA ASN A 255 -63.69 -23.01 5.78
C ASN A 255 -62.20 -23.29 6.01
N THR A 256 -61.35 -22.42 5.48
CA THR A 256 -59.90 -22.51 5.59
C THR A 256 -59.39 -21.26 6.29
N SER A 257 -58.60 -21.48 7.35
CA SER A 257 -57.76 -20.46 7.96
C SER A 257 -56.31 -20.72 7.56
N SER A 258 -55.70 -19.84 6.78
CA SER A 258 -54.27 -19.89 6.49
C SER A 258 -53.59 -18.63 7.04
N ASN A 259 -52.52 -18.86 7.82
CA ASN A 259 -51.61 -17.81 8.27
C ASN A 259 -50.30 -18.00 7.50
N LEU A 260 -49.94 -17.02 6.68
CA LEU A 260 -48.68 -16.96 5.97
C LEU A 260 -47.77 -15.99 6.70
N ASP A 261 -46.67 -16.50 7.22
CA ASP A 261 -45.58 -15.73 7.80
C ASP A 261 -44.31 -16.01 6.99
N MET A 262 -43.95 -15.06 6.12
CA MET A 262 -42.80 -15.19 5.23
C MET A 262 -41.78 -14.10 5.58
N GLN A 263 -40.64 -14.53 6.13
CA GLN A 263 -39.53 -13.66 6.49
C GLN A 263 -38.39 -13.82 5.48
N SER A 264 -38.11 -12.78 4.69
CA SER A 264 -37.00 -12.76 3.73
C SER A 264 -35.99 -11.65 4.08
N SER A 265 -34.69 -11.95 3.93
CA SER A 265 -33.61 -11.00 4.22
C SER A 265 -32.57 -11.01 3.12
N ASN A 266 -32.11 -9.82 2.73
CA ASN A 266 -31.09 -9.65 1.70
C ASN A 266 -29.64 -9.81 2.21
N GLN A 267 -29.46 -10.35 3.43
CA GLN A 267 -28.14 -10.43 4.08
C GLN A 267 -27.11 -11.24 3.27
N HIS A 268 -27.56 -12.28 2.55
CA HIS A 268 -26.68 -13.17 1.80
C HIS A 268 -26.14 -12.52 0.51
N CYS A 269 -26.78 -11.46 0.02
CA CYS A 269 -26.37 -10.74 -1.19
C CYS A 269 -25.50 -9.51 -0.91
N LEU A 270 -25.31 -9.13 0.37
CA LEU A 270 -24.53 -7.95 0.73
C LEU A 270 -23.02 -8.24 0.69
N PRO A 271 -22.20 -7.29 0.22
CA PRO A 271 -20.75 -7.45 0.24
C PRO A 271 -20.24 -7.58 1.68
N GLN A 272 -19.28 -8.47 1.90
CA GLN A 272 -18.57 -8.59 3.17
C GLN A 272 -17.23 -7.85 3.07
N PRO A 273 -17.16 -6.57 3.48
CA PRO A 273 -15.92 -5.81 3.42
C PRO A 273 -14.90 -6.42 4.39
N ARG A 274 -13.74 -6.83 3.88
CA ARG A 274 -12.58 -7.22 4.68
C ARG A 274 -11.60 -6.06 4.69
N ALA A 275 -11.21 -5.60 5.87
CA ALA A 275 -10.14 -4.63 6.00
C ALA A 275 -8.80 -5.37 5.99
N LEU A 276 -7.77 -4.76 5.43
CA LEU A 276 -6.40 -5.25 5.61
C LEU A 276 -6.05 -5.26 7.11
N THR A 277 -5.44 -6.35 7.57
CA THR A 277 -4.96 -6.42 8.93
C THR A 277 -3.72 -5.55 9.11
N LYS A 278 -3.39 -5.17 10.35
CA LYS A 278 -2.14 -4.43 10.63
C LYS A 278 -0.90 -5.19 10.17
N GLU A 279 -0.96 -6.52 10.16
CA GLU A 279 0.11 -7.39 9.67
C GLU A 279 0.28 -7.26 8.17
N ASP A 280 -0.80 -7.21 7.39
CA ASP A 280 -0.76 -7.03 5.93
C ASP A 280 -0.14 -5.68 5.53
N TYR A 281 -0.48 -4.61 6.27
CA TYR A 281 0.18 -3.31 6.10
C TYR A 281 1.68 -3.39 6.38
N LEU A 282 2.08 -4.05 7.47
CA LEU A 282 3.51 -4.22 7.80
C LEU A 282 4.25 -4.98 6.71
N TRP A 283 3.70 -6.10 6.24
CA TRP A 283 4.28 -6.88 5.14
C TRP A 283 4.40 -6.09 3.84
N SER A 284 3.52 -5.12 3.59
CA SER A 284 3.61 -4.23 2.43
C SER A 284 4.75 -3.21 2.54
N PHE A 285 5.03 -2.69 3.74
CA PHE A 285 6.08 -1.68 3.95
C PHE A 285 7.49 -2.28 4.16
N VAL A 286 7.60 -3.52 4.64
CA VAL A 286 8.91 -4.18 4.87
C VAL A 286 9.80 -4.23 3.62
N PRO A 287 9.32 -4.64 2.44
CA PRO A 287 10.11 -4.64 1.21
C PRO A 287 10.58 -3.23 0.82
N LEU A 288 9.72 -2.22 1.00
CA LEU A 288 10.05 -0.83 0.70
C LEU A 288 11.18 -0.31 1.61
N LEU A 289 11.11 -0.63 2.91
CA LEU A 289 12.16 -0.30 3.88
C LEU A 289 13.47 -1.01 3.54
N MET A 290 13.41 -2.29 3.18
CA MET A 290 14.57 -3.07 2.75
C MET A 290 15.21 -2.46 1.50
N MET A 291 14.42 -2.07 0.50
CA MET A 291 14.92 -1.38 -0.69
C MET A 291 15.62 -0.05 -0.35
N ALA A 292 15.01 0.76 0.52
CA ALA A 292 15.62 2.01 1.00
C ALA A 292 16.96 1.76 1.72
N LEU A 293 17.02 0.76 2.59
CA LEU A 293 18.25 0.37 3.28
C LEU A 293 19.34 -0.06 2.30
N MET A 294 18.98 -0.87 1.29
CA MET A 294 19.91 -1.32 0.25
C MET A 294 20.45 -0.16 -0.59
N CYS A 295 19.63 0.86 -0.89
CA CYS A 295 20.11 2.10 -1.52
C CYS A 295 21.16 2.82 -0.68
N CYS A 296 21.00 2.86 0.66
CA CYS A 296 22.02 3.43 1.54
C CYS A 296 23.29 2.57 1.58
N LEU A 297 23.15 1.24 1.65
CA LEU A 297 24.26 0.30 1.66
C LEU A 297 25.05 0.30 0.34
N GLN A 298 24.42 0.67 -0.77
CA GLN A 298 25.07 0.79 -2.09
C GLN A 298 26.31 1.69 -2.06
N VAL A 299 26.30 2.78 -1.28
CA VAL A 299 27.47 3.67 -1.12
C VAL A 299 28.66 2.91 -0.53
N TYR A 300 28.40 2.14 0.52
CA TYR A 300 29.42 1.36 1.20
C TYR A 300 29.90 0.18 0.35
N SER A 301 29.01 -0.45 -0.42
CA SER A 301 29.38 -1.48 -1.39
C SER A 301 30.33 -0.94 -2.48
N ASN A 302 30.04 0.26 -3.01
CA ASN A 302 30.92 0.92 -3.97
C ASN A 302 32.31 1.25 -3.39
N ARG A 303 32.38 1.70 -2.13
CA ARG A 303 33.65 1.92 -1.42
C ARG A 303 34.38 0.61 -1.15
N LEU A 304 33.66 -0.44 -0.79
CA LEU A 304 34.21 -1.78 -0.56
C LEU A 304 34.83 -2.35 -1.84
N ARG A 305 34.15 -2.23 -2.99
CA ARG A 305 34.68 -2.62 -4.30
C ARG A 305 36.06 -2.01 -4.57
N ARG A 306 36.24 -0.73 -4.23
CA ARG A 306 37.54 -0.05 -4.35
C ARG A 306 38.59 -0.60 -3.38
N VAL A 307 38.22 -0.89 -2.13
CA VAL A 307 39.13 -1.50 -1.13
C VAL A 307 39.59 -2.89 -1.59
N ILE A 308 38.68 -3.69 -2.14
CA ILE A 308 38.98 -5.01 -2.72
C ILE A 308 39.98 -4.84 -3.88
N ALA A 309 39.73 -3.92 -4.81
CA ALA A 309 40.65 -3.67 -5.93
C ALA A 309 42.04 -3.19 -5.45
N ALA A 310 42.09 -2.35 -4.42
CA ALA A 310 43.35 -1.90 -3.82
C ALA A 310 44.14 -3.04 -3.15
N PHE A 311 43.44 -4.03 -2.58
CA PHE A 311 44.05 -5.23 -2.00
C PHE A 311 44.69 -6.14 -3.06
N TYR A 312 43.97 -6.41 -4.17
CA TYR A 312 44.48 -7.26 -5.25
C TYR A 312 45.57 -6.59 -6.11
N PHE A 313 45.54 -5.27 -6.29
CA PHE A 313 46.50 -4.54 -7.14
C PHE A 313 47.33 -3.49 -6.37
N PRO A 314 48.17 -3.90 -5.40
CA PRO A 314 48.86 -2.97 -4.50
C PRO A 314 49.90 -2.09 -5.22
N LYS A 315 50.59 -2.63 -6.24
CA LYS A 315 51.55 -1.85 -7.05
C LYS A 315 50.85 -0.71 -7.81
N ARG A 316 49.66 -1.01 -8.37
CA ARG A 316 48.85 -0.02 -9.08
C ARG A 316 48.31 1.05 -8.14
N GLU A 317 47.86 0.67 -6.95
CA GLU A 317 47.36 1.63 -5.96
C GLU A 317 48.45 2.62 -5.50
N LYS A 318 49.68 2.16 -5.26
CA LYS A 318 50.82 3.04 -4.94
C LYS A 318 51.05 4.08 -6.05
N ARG A 319 51.06 3.64 -7.31
CA ARG A 319 51.22 4.50 -8.49
C ARG A 319 50.10 5.55 -8.57
N ARG A 320 48.85 5.15 -8.33
CA ARG A 320 47.68 6.05 -8.34
C ARG A 320 47.70 7.08 -7.21
N ALA A 321 48.05 6.65 -6.00
CA ALA A 321 48.17 7.54 -4.85
C ALA A 321 49.29 8.58 -5.05
N LEU A 322 50.43 8.17 -5.62
CA LEU A 322 51.55 9.05 -5.94
C LEU A 322 51.22 10.03 -7.06
N PHE A 323 50.55 9.57 -8.12
CA PHE A 323 50.06 10.44 -9.20
C PHE A 323 49.09 11.50 -8.65
N LEU A 324 48.12 11.09 -7.82
CA LEU A 324 47.17 12.01 -7.19
C LEU A 324 47.91 13.05 -6.33
N TYR A 325 48.88 12.61 -5.54
CA TYR A 325 49.67 13.51 -4.69
C TYR A 325 50.45 14.55 -5.51
N ASN A 326 51.19 14.11 -6.54
CA ASN A 326 51.96 14.99 -7.41
C ASN A 326 51.07 15.98 -8.17
N LEU A 327 49.94 15.51 -8.73
CA LEU A 327 48.97 16.35 -9.41
C LEU A 327 48.45 17.48 -8.51
N GLN A 328 48.23 17.18 -7.23
CA GLN A 328 47.68 18.16 -6.28
C GLN A 328 48.73 19.15 -5.79
N ILE A 329 49.98 18.71 -5.59
CA ILE A 329 51.10 19.62 -5.38
C ILE A 329 51.24 20.58 -6.55
N GLN A 330 51.23 20.07 -7.79
CA GLN A 330 51.31 20.91 -8.98
C GLN A 330 50.17 21.91 -9.05
N ARG A 331 48.92 21.48 -8.79
CA ARG A 331 47.76 22.39 -8.72
C ARG A 331 47.95 23.50 -7.69
N ARG A 332 48.47 23.19 -6.50
CA ARG A 332 48.78 24.21 -5.49
C ARG A 332 49.87 25.16 -5.94
N ILE A 333 50.93 24.68 -6.59
CA ILE A 333 52.01 25.50 -7.14
C ILE A 333 51.44 26.46 -8.19
N SER A 334 50.73 25.93 -9.19
CA SER A 334 50.12 26.73 -10.27
C SER A 334 49.12 27.75 -9.73
N TYR A 335 48.27 27.37 -8.77
CA TYR A 335 47.33 28.29 -8.12
C TYR A 335 48.07 29.39 -7.35
N THR A 336 49.10 29.04 -6.58
CA THR A 336 49.90 30.02 -5.83
C THR A 336 50.58 30.99 -6.78
N LYS A 337 51.18 30.50 -7.88
CA LYS A 337 51.83 31.33 -8.91
C LYS A 337 50.84 32.33 -9.53
N ARG A 338 49.64 31.87 -9.90
CA ARG A 338 48.58 32.74 -10.45
C ARG A 338 48.13 33.81 -9.44
N GLN A 339 47.96 33.45 -8.18
CA GLN A 339 47.57 34.41 -7.14
C GLN A 339 48.70 35.40 -6.82
N ARG A 340 49.97 35.00 -6.88
CA ARG A 340 51.12 35.92 -6.74
C ARG A 340 51.07 37.01 -7.80
N THR A 341 50.95 36.64 -9.08
CA THR A 341 50.85 37.60 -10.18
C THR A 341 49.66 38.53 -10.02
N ARG A 342 48.49 37.99 -9.60
CA ARG A 342 47.30 38.82 -9.33
C ARG A 342 47.55 39.82 -8.20
N LEU A 343 48.17 39.41 -7.09
CA LEU A 343 48.43 40.30 -5.95
C LEU A 343 49.47 41.38 -6.29
N MET A 344 50.47 41.08 -7.12
CA MET A 344 51.40 42.08 -7.63
C MET A 344 50.69 43.10 -8.54
N GLN A 345 49.77 42.65 -9.38
CA GLN A 345 49.02 43.52 -10.30
C GLN A 345 48.02 44.42 -9.59
N LEU A 346 47.37 43.96 -8.52
CA LEU A 346 46.47 44.80 -7.73
C LEU A 346 47.23 45.92 -6.97
N GLY A 347 48.51 45.71 -6.65
CA GLY A 347 49.30 46.64 -5.84
C GLY A 347 48.63 47.02 -4.52
N THR A 348 49.14 48.07 -3.87
CA THR A 348 48.56 48.64 -2.63
C THR A 348 47.23 49.39 -2.87
N GLY A 349 46.52 49.09 -3.96
CA GLY A 349 45.63 50.05 -4.63
C GLY A 349 44.32 49.49 -5.14
N GLU A 350 43.67 48.54 -4.46
CA GLU A 350 42.23 48.34 -4.65
C GLU A 350 41.52 48.15 -3.31
N LYS A 351 40.93 49.26 -2.84
CA LYS A 351 39.92 49.25 -1.78
C LYS A 351 38.74 48.44 -2.30
N THR A 352 38.67 47.15 -1.97
CA THR A 352 37.44 46.39 -2.16
C THR A 352 36.35 47.08 -1.34
N VAL A 353 35.28 47.49 -2.03
CA VAL A 353 34.09 48.23 -1.55
C VAL A 353 33.45 47.62 -0.27
N LEU A 354 33.87 46.41 0.10
CA LEU A 354 33.54 45.74 1.36
C LEU A 354 34.08 46.40 2.64
N SER A 355 35.07 47.30 2.59
CA SER A 355 35.59 47.93 3.82
C SER A 355 34.56 48.81 4.55
N GLY A 356 33.66 49.46 3.80
CA GLY A 356 32.58 50.29 4.38
C GLY A 356 31.48 49.49 5.08
N VAL A 357 31.25 48.23 4.65
CA VAL A 357 30.27 47.32 5.27
C VAL A 357 30.90 46.57 6.45
N LEU A 358 32.20 46.27 6.39
CA LEU A 358 32.96 45.55 7.42
C LEU A 358 33.08 46.35 8.74
N SER A 359 33.19 47.68 8.68
CA SER A 359 33.27 48.54 9.88
C SER A 359 32.02 48.47 10.76
N ARG A 360 30.84 48.18 10.19
CA ARG A 360 29.60 48.00 10.95
C ARG A 360 29.53 46.64 11.66
N LEU A 361 30.22 45.61 11.16
CA LEU A 361 30.30 44.29 11.80
C LEU A 361 31.35 44.22 12.92
N GLU A 362 32.36 45.09 12.92
CA GLU A 362 33.37 45.16 14.00
C GLU A 362 32.75 45.58 15.35
N ARG A 363 31.58 46.25 15.31
CA ARG A 363 30.83 46.67 16.51
C ARG A 363 30.20 45.50 17.29
N LEU A 364 30.13 44.30 16.70
CA LEU A 364 29.61 43.06 17.33
C LEU A 364 30.72 42.16 17.92
N GLY A 365 31.93 42.68 18.16
CA GLY A 365 33.00 41.95 18.84
C GLY A 365 33.63 40.79 18.05
N CYS A 366 33.18 40.56 16.82
CA CYS A 366 33.74 39.55 15.94
C CYS A 366 34.64 40.21 14.89
N ARG A 367 35.92 40.43 15.23
CA ARG A 367 36.94 40.81 14.24
C ARG A 367 37.11 39.67 13.24
N LEU A 368 36.55 39.81 12.05
CA LEU A 368 36.61 38.81 10.99
C LEU A 368 37.31 39.39 9.78
N ARG A 369 38.32 38.69 9.29
CA ARG A 369 39.12 39.11 8.14
C ARG A 369 39.06 38.06 7.03
N TRP A 370 39.26 38.53 5.81
CA TRP A 370 39.21 37.73 4.60
C TRP A 370 40.62 37.52 4.06
N CYS A 371 40.97 36.30 3.72
CA CYS A 371 42.28 36.05 3.10
C CYS A 371 42.30 36.52 1.64
N CYS A 372 43.27 37.36 1.27
CA CYS A 372 43.43 37.87 -0.09
C CYS A 372 43.74 36.79 -1.14
N VAL A 373 44.18 35.60 -0.71
CA VAL A 373 44.57 34.49 -1.61
C VAL A 373 43.40 33.54 -1.86
N CYS A 374 42.85 32.95 -0.77
CA CYS A 374 41.82 31.93 -0.86
C CYS A 374 40.39 32.44 -0.65
N GLY A 375 40.21 33.70 -0.23
CA GLY A 375 38.89 34.25 0.10
C GLY A 375 38.25 33.63 1.34
N GLU A 376 38.96 32.82 2.12
CA GLU A 376 38.38 32.22 3.33
C GLU A 376 38.25 33.25 4.46
N ARG A 377 37.12 33.22 5.15
CA ARG A 377 36.85 33.99 6.36
C ARG A 377 37.60 33.40 7.55
N GLN A 378 38.34 34.25 8.26
CA GLN A 378 39.12 33.87 9.43
C GLN A 378 38.85 34.82 10.59
N ARG A 379 38.87 34.28 11.82
CA ARG A 379 38.82 35.10 13.04
C ARG A 379 40.13 35.91 13.12
N GLY A 380 40.05 37.18 13.47
CA GLY A 380 41.16 38.13 13.41
C GLY A 380 42.44 37.63 14.07
N ASP A 381 42.31 36.97 15.22
CA ASP A 381 43.42 36.38 15.98
C ASP A 381 44.21 35.27 15.24
N ARG A 382 43.63 34.66 14.19
CA ARG A 382 44.29 33.61 13.38
C ARG A 382 44.73 34.10 12.01
N ALA A 383 44.47 35.35 11.66
CA ALA A 383 44.87 35.94 10.39
C ALA A 383 46.28 36.51 10.52
N VAL A 384 47.12 36.33 9.49
CA VAL A 384 48.45 36.93 9.42
C VAL A 384 48.36 38.22 8.61
N GLU A 385 48.77 39.33 9.22
CA GLU A 385 48.77 40.65 8.60
C GLU A 385 50.16 40.97 8.06
N CYS A 386 50.21 41.80 7.01
CA CYS A 386 51.46 42.34 6.54
C CYS A 386 52.05 43.30 7.58
N THR A 387 53.37 43.23 7.81
CA THR A 387 54.08 44.09 8.76
C THR A 387 54.43 45.47 8.18
N VAL A 388 54.24 45.68 6.87
CA VAL A 388 54.60 46.93 6.19
C VAL A 388 53.52 48.00 6.46
N PRO A 389 53.89 49.17 7.00
CA PRO A 389 52.93 50.25 7.26
C PRO A 389 52.27 50.71 5.94
N GLY A 390 50.94 50.72 5.91
CA GLY A 390 50.14 51.05 4.72
C GLY A 390 49.60 49.86 3.93
N CYS A 391 50.03 48.63 4.22
CA CYS A 391 49.48 47.42 3.59
C CYS A 391 48.37 46.79 4.47
N GLN A 392 47.13 46.75 3.97
CA GLN A 392 46.00 46.11 4.66
C GLN A 392 45.77 44.64 4.23
N ALA A 393 46.77 44.00 3.61
CA ALA A 393 46.64 42.62 3.16
C ALA A 393 46.60 41.66 4.35
N ALA A 394 45.57 40.80 4.37
CA ALA A 394 45.40 39.75 5.37
C ALA A 394 45.48 38.36 4.71
N TYR A 395 46.22 37.46 5.34
CA TYR A 395 46.47 36.12 4.85
C TYR A 395 46.04 35.04 5.83
N CYS A 396 45.59 33.91 5.29
CA CYS A 396 45.43 32.71 6.07
C CYS A 396 46.80 32.10 6.41
N PRO A 397 47.03 31.47 7.57
CA PRO A 397 48.35 30.95 7.98
C PRO A 397 48.86 29.84 7.05
N GLN A 398 47.95 29.14 6.35
CA GLN A 398 48.33 28.20 5.29
C GLN A 398 48.79 28.94 4.03
N CYS A 399 48.05 29.97 3.61
CA CYS A 399 48.29 30.78 2.44
C CYS A 399 49.60 31.59 2.58
N TRP A 400 49.85 32.13 3.77
CA TRP A 400 51.06 32.86 4.10
C TRP A 400 52.31 31.97 3.99
N ARG A 401 52.21 30.72 4.47
CA ARG A 401 53.29 29.73 4.32
C ARG A 401 53.48 29.30 2.86
N ASP A 402 52.40 29.09 2.11
CA ASP A 402 52.46 28.79 0.66
C ASP A 402 53.12 29.92 -0.16
N LEU A 403 53.00 31.16 0.31
CA LEU A 403 53.66 32.35 -0.26
C LEU A 403 55.09 32.55 0.25
N GLY A 404 55.66 31.64 1.03
CA GLY A 404 57.02 31.80 1.55
C GLY A 404 57.16 32.89 2.61
N ARG A 405 56.05 33.28 3.27
CA ARG A 405 55.99 34.38 4.26
C ARG A 405 56.37 35.76 3.68
N ILE A 406 56.14 35.97 2.39
CA ILE A 406 56.38 37.23 1.69
C ILE A 406 55.03 37.85 1.28
N CYS A 407 54.87 39.15 1.50
CA CYS A 407 53.69 39.89 1.08
C CYS A 407 53.85 40.38 -0.36
N TYR A 408 53.29 39.65 -1.31
CA TYR A 408 53.34 39.98 -2.75
C TYR A 408 52.54 41.22 -3.16
N ALA A 409 51.72 41.80 -2.27
CA ALA A 409 51.06 43.07 -2.50
C ALA A 409 52.00 44.28 -2.28
N CYS A 410 53.09 44.09 -1.54
CA CYS A 410 54.07 45.14 -1.23
C CYS A 410 55.31 45.10 -2.13
N VAL A 411 55.54 44.01 -2.87
CA VAL A 411 56.77 43.88 -3.67
C VAL A 411 56.57 44.60 -5.01
N PRO A 412 57.45 45.55 -5.37
CA PRO A 412 57.36 46.24 -6.65
C PRO A 412 57.56 45.27 -7.81
N THR A 413 56.77 45.46 -8.87
CA THR A 413 56.75 44.61 -10.07
C THR A 413 58.11 44.58 -10.81
N SER A 414 58.99 45.55 -10.55
CA SER A 414 60.27 45.74 -11.24
C SER A 414 61.44 44.91 -10.71
N THR A 415 61.34 44.27 -9.54
CA THR A 415 62.43 43.50 -8.91
C THR A 415 62.25 41.99 -9.01
N TRP A 416 61.29 41.50 -9.78
CA TRP A 416 61.01 40.07 -9.89
C TRP A 416 61.65 39.44 -11.12
N ASP A 417 62.80 38.80 -10.92
CA ASP A 417 63.30 37.78 -11.84
C ASP A 417 62.45 36.50 -11.70
N PRO A 418 62.09 35.80 -12.80
CA PRO A 418 61.37 34.53 -12.74
C PRO A 418 62.20 33.35 -12.21
N ILE A 419 63.35 33.62 -11.57
CA ILE A 419 64.36 32.62 -11.21
C ILE A 419 64.41 32.49 -9.68
N GLU A 420 63.32 31.98 -9.13
CA GLU A 420 63.47 31.05 -8.01
C GLU A 420 62.93 29.72 -8.48
N SER A 421 63.87 28.90 -8.93
CA SER A 421 63.69 27.46 -9.03
C SER A 421 63.10 26.96 -7.71
N CYS A 422 61.81 26.61 -7.72
CA CYS A 422 61.34 25.56 -6.84
C CYS A 422 62.09 24.30 -7.26
N SER A 423 63.31 24.13 -6.74
CA SER A 423 64.19 22.96 -6.83
C SER A 423 63.60 21.73 -6.13
N ASP A 424 62.28 21.68 -6.00
CA ASP A 424 61.54 20.53 -5.49
C ASP A 424 61.09 19.65 -6.68
N THR A 425 61.99 19.44 -7.64
CA THR A 425 61.83 18.55 -8.80
C THR A 425 62.00 17.07 -8.45
N ASP A 426 61.72 16.67 -7.22
CA ASP A 426 61.39 15.26 -6.94
C ASP A 426 59.93 15.01 -7.36
N MET A 427 59.67 15.15 -8.66
CA MET A 427 58.58 14.43 -9.29
C MET A 427 59.02 12.98 -9.34
N TYR A 428 58.48 12.16 -8.45
CA TYR A 428 58.60 10.72 -8.57
C TYR A 428 58.03 10.32 -9.94
N TYR A 429 58.93 10.10 -10.91
CA TYR A 429 58.55 9.60 -12.20
C TYR A 429 57.99 8.21 -12.00
N VAL A 430 56.80 8.05 -12.55
CA VAL A 430 56.10 6.79 -12.61
C VAL A 430 56.77 5.99 -13.74
N HIS A 431 57.91 5.36 -13.47
CA HIS A 431 58.47 4.33 -14.36
C HIS A 431 57.68 3.04 -14.20
#